data_AF-A0A4Y2W9Z7-F1
#
_entry.id   AF-A0A4Y2W9Z7-F1
#
_cell.length_a   1.000
_cell.length_b   1.000
_cell.length_c   1.000
_cell.angle_alpha   90.00
_cell.angle_beta   90.00
_cell.angle_gamma   90.00
#
_symmetry.space_group_name_H-M   'P 1'
#
loop_
_entity.id
_entity.type
_entity.pdbx_description
1 polymer ?
#
loop_
_entity_poly.entity_id
_entity_poly.type
_entity_poly.pdbx_seq_one_letter_code
_entity_poly.pdbx_strand_id
1 'polypeptide(L)'
;MDQAIIRCVKVNYRKFLMQSLLANMKTASNASVIIKSVTVLDAVMWLSKTWKEIRKQTIQKCFVEANFPANVCIEKHSSTEDMEVRDLQILLNNRNFSDMSAKEFISIDDDTLSEVPIDNVNDIIQRYMNNDSSDDDECYINEEISDKEQLSIKSHGSF
;
A
#
# COMPACT_ATOMS: atom_id res chain seq x y z
N MET A 1 -13.90 6.23 -9.04
CA MET A 1 -13.69 6.60 -7.64
C MET A 1 -12.21 6.94 -7.48
N ASP A 2 -11.86 8.12 -6.97
CA ASP A 2 -10.45 8.44 -6.69
C ASP A 2 -10.02 7.68 -5.43
N GLN A 3 -9.50 6.46 -5.62
CA GLN A 3 -8.99 5.63 -4.54
C GLN A 3 -7.62 6.16 -4.10
N ALA A 4 -7.57 7.35 -3.49
CA ALA A 4 -6.32 8.04 -3.16
C ALA A 4 -5.32 7.15 -2.38
N ILE A 5 -5.83 6.24 -1.55
CA ILE A 5 -5.05 5.21 -0.85
C ILE A 5 -4.43 4.21 -1.83
N ILE A 6 -5.22 3.59 -2.71
CA ILE A 6 -4.76 2.58 -3.68
C ILE A 6 -3.77 3.20 -4.66
N ARG A 7 -4.04 4.42 -5.14
CA ARG A 7 -3.10 5.18 -5.96
C ARG A 7 -1.78 5.38 -5.23
N CYS A 8 -1.82 5.84 -3.97
CA CYS A 8 -0.63 6.02 -3.14
C CYS A 8 0.16 4.72 -2.98
N VAL A 9 -0.54 3.59 -2.77
CA VAL A 9 0.11 2.29 -2.65
C VAL A 9 0.83 1.89 -3.93
N LYS A 10 0.15 1.99 -5.08
CA LYS A 10 0.72 1.65 -6.39
C LYS A 10 1.96 2.46 -6.72
N VAL A 11 1.89 3.78 -6.52
CA VAL A 11 3.00 4.72 -6.81
C VAL A 11 4.25 4.36 -6.00
N ASN A 12 4.08 4.19 -4.69
CA ASN A 12 5.22 3.89 -3.81
C ASN A 12 5.77 2.48 -4.04
N TYR A 13 4.92 1.50 -4.33
CA TYR A 13 5.38 0.17 -4.70
C TYR A 13 6.25 0.19 -5.96
N ARG A 14 5.80 0.89 -7.02
CA ARG A 14 6.55 1.06 -8.27
C ARG A 14 7.90 1.73 -8.07
N LYS A 15 7.96 2.72 -7.19
CA LYS A 15 9.20 3.37 -6.77
C LYS A 15 10.19 2.36 -6.18
N PHE A 16 9.76 1.55 -5.22
CA PHE A 16 10.64 0.55 -4.60
C PHE A 16 11.09 -0.54 -5.57
N LEU A 17 10.18 -0.99 -6.45
CA LEU A 17 10.51 -1.91 -7.53
C LEU A 17 11.62 -1.32 -8.42
N MET A 18 11.45 -0.08 -8.88
CA MET A 18 12.46 0.58 -9.72
C MET A 18 13.80 0.74 -9.02
N GLN A 19 13.80 1.17 -7.75
CA GLN A 19 15.03 1.28 -6.96
C GLN A 19 15.75 -0.07 -6.83
N SER A 20 15.01 -1.15 -6.60
CA SER A 20 15.55 -2.51 -6.52
C SER A 20 16.16 -2.97 -7.84
N LEU A 21 15.43 -2.81 -8.95
CA LEU A 21 15.91 -3.17 -10.28
C LEU A 21 17.18 -2.38 -10.65
N LEU A 22 17.21 -1.08 -10.37
CA LEU A 22 18.37 -0.23 -10.59
C LEU A 22 19.57 -0.63 -9.72
N ALA A 23 19.35 -1.00 -8.45
CA ALA A 23 20.41 -1.47 -7.57
C ALA A 23 21.03 -2.77 -8.11
N ASN A 24 20.20 -3.72 -8.51
CA ASN A 24 20.64 -5.03 -9.00
C ASN A 24 21.29 -4.97 -10.39
N MET A 25 20.97 -3.95 -11.19
CA MET A 25 21.71 -3.67 -12.43
C MET A 25 23.18 -3.30 -12.22
N LYS A 26 23.59 -2.85 -11.03
CA LYS A 26 25.02 -2.61 -10.77
C LYS A 26 25.84 -3.89 -10.70
N THR A 27 25.19 -5.03 -10.47
CA THR A 27 25.85 -6.30 -10.15
C THR A 27 25.49 -7.43 -11.13
N ALA A 28 24.35 -7.35 -11.83
CA ALA A 28 23.87 -8.40 -12.72
C ALA A 28 24.27 -8.18 -14.19
N SER A 29 24.68 -9.26 -14.86
CA SER A 29 25.12 -9.26 -16.26
C SER A 29 23.98 -9.29 -17.29
N ASN A 30 22.76 -9.68 -16.90
CA ASN A 30 21.64 -9.82 -17.83
C ASN A 30 20.27 -9.50 -17.21
N ALA A 31 19.32 -9.11 -18.06
CA ALA A 31 17.96 -8.73 -17.66
C ALA A 31 17.18 -9.86 -16.98
N SER A 32 17.41 -11.12 -17.36
CA SER A 32 16.70 -12.26 -16.76
C SER A 32 17.05 -12.44 -15.28
N VAL A 33 18.30 -12.20 -14.89
CA VAL A 33 18.76 -12.25 -13.51
C VAL A 33 18.19 -11.07 -12.72
N ILE A 34 18.12 -9.89 -13.33
CA ILE A 34 17.56 -8.69 -12.70
C ILE A 34 16.07 -8.88 -12.39
N ILE A 35 15.27 -9.38 -13.33
CA ILE A 35 13.83 -9.58 -13.09
C ILE A 35 13.58 -10.63 -11.99
N LYS A 36 14.42 -11.66 -11.91
CA LYS A 36 14.34 -12.72 -10.89
C LYS A 36 14.90 -12.29 -9.52
N SER A 37 15.55 -11.14 -9.44
CA SER A 37 16.14 -10.65 -8.18
C SER A 37 15.10 -10.13 -7.19
N VAL A 38 13.90 -9.80 -7.66
CA VAL A 38 12.80 -9.35 -6.82
C VAL A 38 12.03 -10.55 -6.30
N THR A 39 11.99 -10.71 -4.98
CA THR A 39 11.32 -11.82 -4.31
C THR A 39 9.92 -11.43 -3.81
N VAL A 40 9.11 -12.43 -3.47
CA VAL A 40 7.81 -12.19 -2.79
C VAL A 40 8.02 -11.48 -1.45
N LEU A 41 9.11 -11.79 -0.74
CA LEU A 41 9.44 -11.12 0.52
C LEU A 41 9.67 -9.61 0.29
N ASP A 42 10.39 -9.24 -0.76
CA ASP A 42 10.59 -7.83 -1.12
C ASP A 42 9.24 -7.14 -1.37
N ALA A 43 8.35 -7.78 -2.13
CA ALA A 43 7.02 -7.25 -2.40
C ALA A 43 6.21 -7.01 -1.11
N VAL A 44 6.22 -7.98 -0.17
CA VAL A 44 5.54 -7.85 1.12
C VAL A 44 6.15 -6.73 1.96
N MET A 45 7.48 -6.63 2.01
CA MET A 45 8.17 -5.56 2.72
C MET A 45 7.85 -4.18 2.12
N TRP A 46 7.80 -4.07 0.79
CA TRP A 46 7.46 -2.83 0.11
C TRP A 46 6.02 -2.41 0.42
N LEU A 47 5.07 -3.34 0.39
CA LEU A 47 3.68 -3.06 0.80
C LEU A 47 3.61 -2.58 2.26
N SER A 48 4.32 -3.25 3.18
CA SER A 48 4.38 -2.85 4.59
C SER A 48 4.98 -1.45 4.76
N LYS A 49 6.05 -1.14 4.02
CA LYS A 49 6.70 0.18 4.03
C LYS A 49 5.78 1.25 3.46
N THR A 50 5.17 0.97 2.31
CA THR A 50 4.23 1.87 1.66
C THR A 50 3.05 2.19 2.56
N TRP A 51 2.46 1.21 3.25
CA TRP A 51 1.37 1.45 4.20
C TRP A 51 1.75 2.45 5.31
N LYS A 52 2.98 2.36 5.82
CA LYS A 52 3.50 3.28 6.85
C LYS A 52 3.74 4.70 6.33
N GLU A 53 3.99 4.86 5.03
CA GLU A 53 4.22 6.16 4.38
C GLU A 53 2.90 6.86 3.98
N ILE A 54 1.76 6.16 4.03
CA ILE A 54 0.46 6.76 3.75
C ILE A 54 0.13 7.79 4.84
N ARG A 55 0.03 9.05 4.41
CA ARG A 55 -0.32 10.16 5.29
C ARG A 55 -1.77 10.05 5.75
N LYS A 56 -2.03 10.46 6.99
CA LYS A 56 -3.40 10.62 7.54
C LYS A 56 -4.29 11.46 6.61
N GLN A 57 -3.73 12.49 5.97
CA GLN A 57 -4.42 13.35 5.01
C GLN A 57 -4.91 12.60 3.76
N THR A 58 -4.12 11.66 3.23
CA THR A 58 -4.51 10.82 2.10
C THR A 58 -5.69 9.93 2.46
N ILE A 59 -5.67 9.39 3.68
CA ILE A 59 -6.78 8.58 4.21
C ILE A 59 -8.01 9.47 4.37
N GLN A 60 -7.89 10.61 5.04
CA GLN A 60 -9.01 11.55 5.23
C GLN A 60 -9.63 11.99 3.90
N LYS A 61 -8.81 12.38 2.92
CA LYS A 61 -9.28 12.75 1.58
C LYS A 61 -10.08 11.63 0.93
N CYS A 62 -9.59 10.39 1.01
CA CYS A 62 -10.28 9.21 0.49
C CYS A 62 -11.66 9.00 1.14
N PHE A 63 -11.77 9.16 2.46
CA PHE A 63 -13.05 9.04 3.17
C PHE A 63 -14.03 10.14 2.78
N VAL A 64 -13.57 11.38 2.64
CA VAL A 64 -14.39 12.52 2.19
C VAL A 64 -14.91 12.31 0.77
N GLU A 65 -14.04 11.86 -0.14
CA GLU A 65 -14.41 11.57 -1.54
C GLU A 65 -15.39 10.39 -1.66
N ALA A 66 -15.39 9.47 -0.69
CA ALA A 66 -16.36 8.38 -0.58
C ALA A 66 -17.63 8.77 0.22
N ASN A 67 -17.89 10.06 0.43
CA ASN A 67 -19.05 10.62 1.14
C ASN A 67 -19.16 10.21 2.62
N PHE A 68 -18.06 9.76 3.25
CA PHE A 68 -18.05 9.54 4.70
C PHE A 68 -17.90 10.88 5.45
N PRO A 69 -18.61 11.07 6.58
CA PRO A 69 -18.57 12.32 7.33
C PRO A 69 -17.18 12.60 7.93
N ALA A 70 -16.65 13.79 7.66
CA ALA A 70 -15.28 14.19 7.98
C ALA A 70 -15.00 14.52 9.47
N ASN A 71 -15.77 14.01 10.43
CA ASN A 71 -15.74 14.49 11.81
C ASN A 71 -14.58 13.95 12.68
N VAL A 72 -13.52 13.39 12.09
CA VAL A 72 -12.37 12.85 12.82
C VAL A 72 -11.18 13.84 12.74
N CYS A 73 -10.90 14.45 13.90
CA CYS A 73 -9.88 15.45 14.27
C CYS A 73 -8.81 15.84 13.23
N ILE A 74 -8.76 17.13 12.95
CA ILE A 74 -7.86 17.80 12.01
C ILE A 74 -6.70 18.44 12.78
N GLU A 75 -5.49 17.92 12.63
CA GLU A 75 -4.28 18.68 12.88
C GLU A 75 -3.71 19.10 11.52
N LYS A 76 -3.84 20.40 11.20
CA LYS A 76 -3.34 20.99 9.95
C LYS A 76 -1.82 20.90 9.94
N HIS A 77 -1.27 20.09 9.06
CA HIS A 77 0.12 20.22 8.65
C HIS A 77 0.25 20.29 7.13
N SER A 78 1.14 21.17 6.70
CA SER A 78 1.38 21.58 5.33
C SER A 78 1.57 20.40 4.38
N SER A 79 1.00 20.54 3.19
CA SER A 79 1.33 19.75 2.01
C SER A 79 2.84 19.72 1.79
N THR A 80 3.44 18.56 1.90
CA THR A 80 4.73 18.28 1.27
C THR A 80 4.48 17.40 0.06
N GLU A 81 4.52 18.03 -1.10
CA GLU A 81 4.63 17.36 -2.39
C GLU A 81 6.12 17.24 -2.75
N ASP A 82 6.45 16.13 -3.43
CA ASP A 82 7.52 16.04 -4.45
C ASP A 82 8.99 15.80 -4.09
N MET A 83 9.34 15.37 -2.87
CA MET A 83 10.76 15.03 -2.62
C MET A 83 11.20 13.71 -3.29
N GLU A 84 10.29 12.84 -3.73
CA GLU A 84 10.65 11.46 -4.10
C GLU A 84 10.64 11.16 -5.62
N VAL A 85 9.84 11.88 -6.41
CA VAL A 85 9.82 11.75 -7.88
C VAL A 85 11.09 12.33 -8.49
N ARG A 86 11.62 13.41 -7.90
CA ARG A 86 12.87 14.03 -8.32
C ARG A 86 14.05 13.07 -8.22
N ASP A 87 14.16 12.31 -7.13
CA ASP A 87 15.24 11.36 -6.93
C ASP A 87 15.21 10.21 -7.94
N LEU A 88 14.01 9.73 -8.29
CA LEU A 88 13.81 8.72 -9.33
C LEU A 88 14.18 9.26 -10.72
N GLN A 89 13.82 10.51 -11.03
CA GLN A 89 14.19 11.13 -12.30
C GLN A 89 15.71 11.29 -12.45
N ILE A 90 16.40 11.68 -11.36
CA ILE A 90 17.86 11.77 -11.34
C ILE A 90 18.49 10.40 -11.63
N LEU A 91 17.95 9.33 -11.03
CA LEU A 91 18.41 7.96 -11.25
C LEU A 91 18.23 7.49 -12.70
N LEU A 92 17.11 7.83 -13.35
CA LEU A 92 16.84 7.49 -14.75
C LEU A 92 17.78 8.23 -15.70
N ASN A 93 17.94 9.55 -15.51
CA ASN A 93 18.79 10.40 -16.35
C ASN A 93 20.26 9.97 -16.29
N ASN A 94 20.75 9.57 -15.11
CA ASN A 94 22.14 9.16 -14.93
C ASN A 94 22.51 7.85 -15.65
N ARG A 95 21.52 7.07 -16.11
CA ARG A 95 21.77 5.79 -16.80
C ARG A 95 21.28 5.73 -18.25
N ASN A 96 20.83 6.84 -18.84
CA ASN A 96 20.30 6.91 -20.22
C ASN A 96 19.25 5.82 -20.52
N PHE A 97 18.41 5.49 -19.54
CA PHE A 97 17.69 4.21 -19.53
C PHE A 97 16.41 4.19 -20.39
N SER A 98 15.81 5.35 -20.66
CA SER A 98 14.54 5.48 -21.39
C SER A 98 14.22 6.95 -21.69
N ASP A 99 13.43 7.20 -22.74
CA ASP A 99 12.76 8.48 -22.98
C ASP A 99 11.58 8.72 -22.00
N MET A 100 11.16 7.67 -21.28
CA MET A 100 10.08 7.74 -20.30
C MET A 100 10.52 8.45 -19.02
N SER A 101 9.73 9.42 -18.57
CA SER A 101 10.00 10.12 -17.30
C SER A 101 9.61 9.28 -16.08
N ALA A 102 10.20 9.58 -14.92
CA ALA A 102 9.83 8.93 -13.65
C ALA A 102 8.34 9.14 -13.33
N LYS A 103 7.81 10.33 -13.65
CA LYS A 103 6.41 10.66 -13.46
C LYS A 103 5.52 9.77 -14.31
N GLU A 104 5.87 9.63 -15.59
CA GLU A 104 5.14 8.82 -16.57
C GLU A 104 5.14 7.34 -16.19
N PHE A 105 6.27 6.81 -15.69
CA PHE A 105 6.34 5.45 -15.17
C PHE A 105 5.44 5.20 -13.94
N ILE A 106 5.39 6.19 -13.04
CA ILE A 106 4.60 6.11 -11.82
C ILE A 106 3.10 6.12 -12.13
N SER A 107 2.68 6.95 -13.09
CA SER A 107 1.29 7.19 -13.46
C SER A 107 0.78 6.30 -14.62
N ILE A 108 1.50 5.24 -15.01
CA ILE A 108 1.08 4.35 -16.12
C ILE A 108 -0.36 3.83 -15.94
N ASP A 109 -0.75 3.61 -14.68
CA ASP A 109 -2.06 3.07 -14.33
C ASP A 109 -3.14 4.14 -14.10
N ASP A 110 -2.83 5.43 -14.19
CA ASP A 110 -3.80 6.47 -13.82
C ASP A 110 -5.06 6.40 -14.73
N ASP A 111 -4.90 5.94 -15.98
CA ASP A 111 -5.99 5.71 -16.93
C ASP A 111 -6.56 4.27 -16.89
N THR A 112 -5.98 3.39 -16.06
CA THR A 112 -6.47 2.01 -15.94
C THR A 112 -7.64 1.96 -14.96
N LEU A 113 -8.75 1.37 -15.41
CA LEU A 113 -9.89 1.08 -14.54
C LEU A 113 -9.44 0.07 -13.47
N SER A 114 -9.30 0.53 -12.22
CA SER A 114 -9.08 -0.36 -11.06
C SER A 114 -10.37 -1.00 -10.56
N GLU A 115 -11.51 -0.54 -11.07
CA GLU A 115 -12.85 -0.99 -10.71
C GLU A 115 -13.59 -1.39 -11.99
N VAL A 116 -14.38 -2.47 -11.89
CA VAL A 116 -15.44 -2.71 -12.86
C VAL A 116 -16.45 -1.57 -12.73
N PRO A 117 -16.93 -0.93 -13.80
CA PRO A 117 -18.02 0.03 -13.71
C PRO A 117 -19.21 -0.66 -13.02
N ILE A 118 -19.53 -0.21 -11.81
CA ILE A 118 -20.73 -0.64 -11.13
C ILE A 118 -21.75 0.45 -11.38
N ASP A 119 -22.56 0.24 -12.40
CA ASP A 119 -23.58 1.22 -12.81
C ASP A 119 -24.70 1.34 -11.77
N ASN A 120 -24.86 0.34 -10.88
CA ASN A 120 -25.90 0.31 -9.86
C ASN A 120 -25.48 -0.39 -8.56
N VAL A 121 -25.70 0.28 -7.42
CA VAL A 121 -25.49 -0.28 -6.07
C VAL A 121 -26.33 -1.55 -5.84
N ASN A 122 -27.50 -1.67 -6.48
CA ASN A 122 -28.33 -2.88 -6.37
C ASN A 122 -27.63 -4.13 -6.93
N ASP A 123 -26.77 -3.98 -7.94
CA ASP A 123 -26.04 -5.11 -8.54
C ASP A 123 -25.00 -5.67 -7.55
N ILE A 124 -24.46 -4.83 -6.66
CA ILE A 124 -23.58 -5.25 -5.57
C ILE A 124 -24.37 -6.11 -4.58
N ILE A 125 -25.50 -5.59 -4.10
CA ILE A 125 -26.34 -6.26 -3.10
C ILE A 125 -26.78 -7.63 -3.62
N GLN A 126 -27.20 -7.72 -4.88
CA GLN A 126 -27.59 -9.00 -5.50
C GLN A 126 -26.43 -9.99 -5.61
N ARG A 127 -25.22 -9.55 -5.97
CA ARG A 127 -24.05 -10.46 -6.02
C ARG A 127 -23.72 -11.03 -4.65
N TYR A 128 -23.76 -10.22 -3.60
CA TYR A 128 -23.50 -10.73 -2.24
C TYR A 128 -24.60 -11.67 -1.76
N MET A 129 -25.86 -11.33 -2.00
CA MET A 129 -27.01 -12.18 -1.61
C MET A 129 -27.05 -13.51 -2.36
N ASN A 130 -26.57 -13.56 -3.61
CA ASN A 130 -26.54 -14.78 -4.41
C ASN A 130 -25.38 -15.74 -4.05
N ASN A 131 -24.37 -15.28 -3.33
CA ASN A 131 -23.21 -16.09 -2.94
C ASN A 131 -23.39 -16.81 -1.58
N ASP A 132 -24.43 -16.48 -0.81
CA ASP A 132 -24.72 -17.10 0.50
C ASP A 132 -25.55 -18.40 0.41
N SER A 133 -25.69 -18.99 -0.79
CA SER A 133 -26.56 -20.16 -1.02
C SER A 133 -25.81 -21.47 -1.34
N SER A 134 -24.62 -21.70 -0.78
CA SER A 134 -23.96 -23.02 -0.89
C SER A 134 -22.97 -23.30 0.26
N ASP A 135 -23.47 -24.05 1.25
CA ASP A 135 -22.88 -24.98 2.23
C ASP A 135 -21.34 -25.12 2.45
N ASP A 136 -21.02 -25.30 3.75
CA ASP A 136 -19.83 -25.86 4.44
C ASP A 136 -18.52 -25.02 4.45
N ASP A 137 -17.85 -24.76 5.59
CA ASP A 137 -17.69 -25.54 6.83
C ASP A 137 -17.78 -24.68 8.12
N GLU A 138 -18.41 -25.22 9.16
CA GLU A 138 -18.39 -24.69 10.53
C GLU A 138 -16.97 -24.68 11.12
N CYS A 139 -16.34 -23.51 11.23
CA CYS A 139 -15.17 -23.36 12.09
C CYS A 139 -15.64 -23.20 13.55
N TYR A 140 -15.71 -24.32 14.28
CA TYR A 140 -15.82 -24.32 15.74
C TYR A 140 -14.62 -23.59 16.35
N ILE A 141 -14.84 -22.36 16.78
CA ILE A 141 -13.88 -21.63 17.62
C ILE A 141 -14.16 -22.08 19.06
N ASN A 142 -13.36 -23.01 19.58
CA ASN A 142 -13.30 -23.27 21.01
C ASN A 142 -12.59 -22.10 21.68
N GLU A 143 -13.35 -21.29 22.40
CA GLU A 143 -12.89 -20.18 23.22
C GLU A 143 -12.56 -20.72 24.63
N GLU A 144 -11.30 -21.11 24.86
CA GLU A 144 -10.76 -21.24 26.23
C GLU A 144 -9.88 -20.03 26.55
N ILE A 145 -10.46 -19.09 27.29
CA ILE A 145 -9.77 -18.00 27.98
C ILE A 145 -9.47 -18.46 29.41
N SER A 146 -8.19 -18.65 29.76
CA SER A 146 -7.66 -18.77 31.14
C SER A 146 -6.12 -18.70 31.03
N ASP A 147 -5.32 -17.92 31.75
CA ASP A 147 -5.47 -17.05 32.90
C ASP A 147 -4.28 -16.05 32.92
N LYS A 148 -4.59 -14.79 33.25
CA LYS A 148 -3.86 -13.89 34.17
C LYS A 148 -2.35 -14.13 34.37
N GLU A 149 -1.51 -13.41 33.63
CA GLU A 149 -0.17 -13.06 34.12
C GLU A 149 -0.21 -11.71 34.87
N GLN A 150 -0.16 -11.81 36.20
CA GLN A 150 0.10 -10.68 37.09
C GLN A 150 1.55 -10.23 36.93
N LEU A 151 1.75 -9.04 36.36
CA LEU A 151 3.04 -8.34 36.40
C LEU A 151 3.34 -7.88 37.83
N SER A 152 4.14 -8.65 38.56
CA SER A 152 4.74 -8.22 39.83
C SER A 152 5.88 -7.24 39.57
N ILE A 153 5.62 -5.96 39.81
CA ILE A 153 6.66 -4.91 39.84
C ILE A 153 7.42 -5.06 41.17
N LYS A 154 8.64 -5.60 41.12
CA LYS A 154 9.55 -5.67 42.27
C LYS A 154 10.13 -4.28 42.52
N SER A 155 9.61 -3.60 43.54
CA SER A 155 10.31 -2.49 44.22
C SER A 155 11.53 -3.05 44.94
N HIS A 156 12.72 -2.55 44.65
CA HIS A 156 13.89 -2.67 45.53
C HIS A 156 14.40 -1.26 45.81
N GLY A 157 14.12 -0.81 47.04
CA GLY A 157 14.83 0.27 47.70
C GLY A 157 15.82 -0.29 48.72
N SER A 158 16.83 0.53 49.01
CA SER A 158 17.84 0.48 50.07
C SER A 158 19.19 -0.16 49.74
N PHE A 159 20.18 0.70 49.55
CA PHE A 159 21.20 0.94 50.59
C PHE A 159 21.25 2.43 50.91
#